data_AF-A0A1F7X1A0-F1
#
_entry.id   AF-A0A1F7X1A0-F1
#
_cell.length_a   1.000
_cell.length_b   1.000
_cell.length_c   1.000
_cell.angle_alpha   90.00
_cell.angle_beta   90.00
_cell.angle_gamma   90.00
#
_symmetry.space_group_name_H-M   'P 1'
#
loop_
_entity.id
_entity.type
_entity.pdbx_description
1 polymer ?
#
loop_
_entity_poly.entity_id
_entity_poly.type
_entity_poly.pdbx_seq_one_letter_code
_entity_poly.pdbx_strand_id
1 'polypeptide(L)'
;MSRSQIAYLESIKPVFIRPELLLEPQIIKPLHGLNPRTILGQSWWDEKRVIAYKENNYCCWACGTHKNLIKDVKQRLEAHESYNINITLKRYRLQEIVALCPKCHNYIHGGRLTILYQQGLITKEQYILINNWGDTVLYKANLNLNDAWWITFQDHFFPEKMGTWNEWYLEIEGTRYYSKFKSYEEWQEFYSRSDRSELRKNTTTSNRDRRSRSGSHPD
;
A
#
# COMPACT_ATOMS: atom_id res chain seq x y z
N MET A 1 5.35 27.04 -2.43
CA MET A 1 6.06 27.19 -1.12
C MET A 1 7.31 27.99 -1.35
N SER A 2 7.61 28.94 -0.46
CA SER A 2 8.88 29.68 -0.51
C SER A 2 10.06 28.78 -0.17
N ARG A 3 11.29 29.19 -0.55
CA ARG A 3 12.52 28.50 -0.13
C ARG A 3 12.65 28.41 1.39
N SER A 4 12.24 29.46 2.11
CA SER A 4 12.24 29.48 3.59
C SER A 4 11.27 28.47 4.19
N GLN A 5 10.09 28.27 3.60
CA GLN A 5 9.13 27.26 4.05
C GLN A 5 9.62 25.83 3.82
N ILE A 6 10.29 25.58 2.68
CA ILE A 6 10.89 24.27 2.40
C ILE A 6 11.99 23.97 3.42
N ALA A 7 12.91 24.92 3.64
CA ALA A 7 14.00 24.76 4.60
C ALA A 7 13.48 24.51 6.03
N TYR A 8 12.39 25.17 6.44
CA TYR A 8 11.74 24.89 7.73
C TYR A 8 11.15 23.48 7.79
N LEU A 9 10.45 23.02 6.76
CA LEU A 9 9.88 21.67 6.78
C LEU A 9 10.95 20.58 6.70
N GLU A 10 12.08 20.86 6.06
CA GLU A 10 13.27 20.01 6.05
C GLU A 10 13.99 20.01 7.41
N SER A 11 13.80 21.04 8.24
CA SER A 11 14.33 21.06 9.62
C SER A 11 13.49 20.25 10.61
N ILE A 12 12.23 19.95 10.28
CA ILE A 12 11.39 19.04 11.08
C ILE A 12 11.97 17.62 10.94
N LYS A 13 12.57 17.15 12.03
CA LYS A 13 13.13 15.80 12.07
C LYS A 13 12.06 14.78 12.47
N PRO A 14 12.05 13.60 11.83
CA PRO A 14 11.29 12.46 12.35
C PRO A 14 11.81 12.10 13.75
N VAL A 15 10.92 11.62 14.61
CA VAL A 15 11.25 11.05 15.92
C VAL A 15 12.04 9.75 15.73
N PHE A 16 11.66 8.94 14.73
CA PHE A 16 12.30 7.67 14.40
C PHE A 16 12.23 7.36 12.89
N ILE A 17 13.07 6.43 12.45
CA ILE A 17 13.11 5.88 11.08
C ILE A 17 13.14 4.36 11.16
N ARG A 18 12.21 3.71 10.45
CA ARG A 18 11.93 2.27 10.43
C ARG A 18 11.91 1.73 9.00
N PRO A 19 13.07 1.70 8.32
CA PRO A 19 13.16 1.28 6.92
C PRO A 19 12.83 -0.21 6.73
N GLU A 20 12.92 -1.02 7.78
CA GLU A 20 12.53 -2.43 7.80
C GLU A 20 11.04 -2.66 7.50
N LEU A 21 10.18 -1.64 7.66
CA LEU A 21 8.79 -1.68 7.20
C LEU A 21 8.68 -1.94 5.70
N LEU A 22 9.68 -1.52 4.91
CA LEU A 22 9.71 -1.78 3.46
C LEU A 22 9.95 -3.26 3.11
N LEU A 23 10.31 -4.09 4.10
CA LEU A 23 10.52 -5.52 3.96
C LEU A 23 9.29 -6.34 4.37
N GLU A 24 8.15 -5.73 4.67
CA GLU A 24 6.93 -6.47 5.00
C GLU A 24 6.37 -7.22 3.77
N PRO A 25 5.89 -8.47 3.92
CA PRO A 25 5.26 -9.18 2.83
C PRO A 25 3.92 -8.58 2.46
N GLN A 26 3.49 -8.85 1.23
CA GLN A 26 2.11 -8.58 0.83
C GLN A 26 1.14 -9.48 1.60
N ILE A 27 -0.07 -8.98 1.83
CA ILE A 27 -1.16 -9.77 2.37
C ILE A 27 -1.53 -10.89 1.38
N ILE A 28 -1.70 -12.11 1.88
CA ILE A 28 -2.08 -13.27 1.07
C ILE A 28 -3.52 -13.17 0.56
N LYS A 29 -3.79 -13.83 -0.57
CA LYS A 29 -5.08 -13.78 -1.29
C LYS A 29 -6.32 -14.07 -0.43
N PRO A 30 -6.35 -15.11 0.44
CA PRO A 30 -7.53 -15.37 1.28
C PRO A 30 -7.90 -14.21 2.19
N LEU A 31 -6.92 -13.39 2.60
CA LEU A 31 -7.15 -12.25 3.48
C LEU A 31 -7.40 -10.94 2.72
N HIS A 32 -7.40 -10.97 1.37
CA HIS A 32 -7.65 -9.76 0.58
C HIS A 32 -9.06 -9.21 0.83
N GLY A 33 -9.11 -7.93 1.18
CA GLY A 33 -10.37 -7.25 1.52
C GLY A 33 -10.85 -7.49 2.95
N LEU A 34 -10.07 -8.20 3.78
CA LEU A 34 -10.16 -8.15 5.23
C LEU A 34 -9.11 -7.17 5.75
N ASN A 35 -9.55 -6.11 6.41
CA ASN A 35 -8.66 -5.14 7.03
C ASN A 35 -9.35 -4.48 8.24
N PRO A 36 -8.59 -3.89 9.16
CA PRO A 36 -9.13 -3.25 10.36
C PRO A 36 -10.16 -2.18 10.04
N ARG A 37 -9.99 -1.40 8.96
CA ARG A 37 -10.98 -0.38 8.57
C ARG A 37 -12.34 -0.98 8.24
N THR A 38 -12.38 -2.10 7.54
CA THR A 38 -13.64 -2.80 7.22
C THR A 38 -14.26 -3.50 8.41
N ILE A 39 -13.44 -3.94 9.37
CA ILE A 39 -13.87 -4.73 10.54
C ILE A 39 -14.29 -3.83 11.71
N LEU A 40 -13.46 -2.86 12.07
CA LEU A 40 -13.65 -1.94 13.20
C LEU A 40 -14.29 -0.61 12.80
N GLY A 41 -14.44 -0.37 11.49
CA GLY A 41 -15.13 0.78 10.94
C GLY A 41 -14.27 2.01 10.68
N GLN A 42 -14.86 2.96 9.96
CA GLN A 42 -14.21 4.17 9.50
C GLN A 42 -13.73 5.08 10.64
N SER A 43 -14.52 5.21 11.70
CA SER A 43 -14.18 6.09 12.84
C SER A 43 -12.91 5.61 13.54
N TRP A 44 -12.82 4.30 13.82
CA TRP A 44 -11.62 3.70 14.39
C TRP A 44 -10.41 3.91 13.50
N TRP A 45 -10.56 3.70 12.18
CA TRP A 45 -9.48 3.90 11.22
C TRP A 45 -8.98 5.36 11.19
N ASP A 46 -9.91 6.32 11.19
CA ASP A 46 -9.58 7.74 11.16
C ASP A 46 -8.84 8.20 12.41
N GLU A 47 -9.23 7.67 13.58
CA GLU A 47 -8.52 7.89 14.83
C GLU A 47 -7.10 7.33 14.75
N LYS A 48 -6.94 6.03 14.43
CA LYS A 48 -5.64 5.36 14.43
C LYS A 48 -4.66 5.95 13.43
N ARG A 49 -5.10 6.30 12.22
CA ARG A 49 -4.20 6.93 11.24
C ARG A 49 -3.72 8.32 11.70
N VAL A 50 -4.56 9.10 12.38
CA VAL A 50 -4.16 10.42 12.90
C VAL A 50 -3.13 10.27 14.02
N ILE A 51 -3.29 9.27 14.88
CA ILE A 51 -2.31 8.93 15.91
C ILE A 51 -0.97 8.59 15.26
N ALA A 52 -0.95 7.64 14.32
CA ALA A 52 0.26 7.21 13.60
C ALA A 52 0.98 8.37 12.89
N TYR A 53 0.22 9.30 12.30
CA TYR A 53 0.77 10.49 11.66
C TYR A 53 1.48 11.42 12.67
N LYS A 54 0.86 11.66 13.82
CA LYS A 54 1.40 12.56 14.85
C LYS A 54 2.64 11.98 15.53
N GLU A 55 2.65 10.67 15.74
CA GLU A 55 3.68 9.94 16.47
C GLU A 55 5.09 10.17 15.93
N ASN A 56 5.23 10.34 14.61
CA ASN A 56 6.52 10.59 13.97
C ASN A 56 6.61 12.00 13.34
N ASN A 57 6.05 13.01 14.00
CA ASN A 57 6.06 14.41 13.52
C ASN A 57 5.53 14.59 12.08
N TYR A 58 4.52 13.82 11.68
CA TYR A 58 4.01 13.80 10.30
C TYR A 58 5.07 13.45 9.24
N CYS A 59 6.09 12.68 9.63
CA CYS A 59 7.07 12.09 8.74
C CYS A 59 6.74 10.62 8.44
N CYS A 60 7.06 10.20 7.23
CA CYS A 60 7.02 8.79 6.84
C CYS A 60 7.89 7.97 7.80
N TRP A 61 7.33 6.88 8.34
CA TRP A 61 8.03 5.99 9.26
C TRP A 61 9.20 5.29 8.58
N ALA A 62 9.11 4.96 7.29
CA ALA A 62 10.19 4.28 6.57
C ALA A 62 11.33 5.22 6.12
N CYS A 63 11.01 6.40 5.59
CA CYS A 63 12.01 7.25 4.92
C CYS A 63 12.16 8.65 5.52
N GLY A 64 11.37 9.01 6.53
CA GLY A 64 11.45 10.31 7.20
C GLY A 64 10.88 11.50 6.42
N THR A 65 10.35 11.29 5.21
CA THR A 65 9.78 12.39 4.42
C THR A 65 8.57 12.99 5.13
N HIS A 66 8.63 14.28 5.45
CA HIS A 66 7.52 15.02 6.04
C HIS A 66 6.35 15.19 5.05
N LYS A 67 5.10 15.14 5.52
CA LYS A 67 3.88 15.18 4.68
C LYS A 67 3.85 16.35 3.68
N ASN A 68 4.34 17.52 4.07
CA ASN A 68 4.33 18.73 3.23
C ASN A 68 5.42 18.73 2.15
N LEU A 69 6.35 17.78 2.19
CA LEU A 69 7.38 17.57 1.15
C LEU A 69 6.94 16.53 0.11
N ILE A 70 5.79 15.89 0.30
CA ILE A 70 5.23 14.91 -0.64
C ILE A 70 4.68 15.62 -1.87
N LYS A 71 5.39 15.48 -3.00
CA LYS A 71 5.02 16.05 -4.30
C LYS A 71 4.27 15.07 -5.20
N ASP A 72 3.41 14.25 -4.62
CA ASP A 72 2.61 13.24 -5.34
C ASP A 72 1.13 13.64 -5.35
N VAL A 73 0.29 13.04 -6.21
CA VAL A 73 -1.12 13.45 -6.47
C VAL A 73 -1.95 13.65 -5.20
N LYS A 74 -1.72 12.86 -4.15
CA LYS A 74 -2.47 12.94 -2.89
C LYS A 74 -1.87 13.88 -1.85
N GLN A 75 -0.60 14.29 -2.00
CA GLN A 75 0.15 15.20 -1.11
C GLN A 75 -0.03 14.93 0.40
N ARG A 76 -0.15 13.65 0.80
CA ARG A 76 -0.37 13.25 2.19
C ARG A 76 0.26 11.90 2.49
N LEU A 77 0.50 11.67 3.78
CA LEU A 77 0.81 10.34 4.28
C LEU A 77 -0.38 9.40 4.10
N GLU A 78 -0.08 8.12 3.95
CA GLU A 78 -1.01 7.02 3.83
C GLU A 78 -0.78 6.09 5.02
N ALA A 79 -1.86 5.65 5.66
CA ALA A 79 -1.76 4.67 6.74
C ALA A 79 -1.68 3.26 6.13
N HIS A 80 -0.84 2.43 6.71
CA HIS A 80 -0.61 1.03 6.32
C HIS A 80 -0.72 0.15 7.56
N GLU A 81 -1.28 -1.05 7.42
CA GLU A 81 -1.35 -2.03 8.48
C GLU A 81 -0.07 -2.88 8.54
N SER A 82 0.66 -2.79 9.66
CA SER A 82 1.77 -3.69 9.95
C SER A 82 1.26 -4.92 10.71
N TYR A 83 1.70 -6.10 10.27
CA TYR A 83 1.25 -7.38 10.82
C TYR A 83 2.39 -8.20 11.40
N ASN A 84 2.16 -8.80 12.57
CA ASN A 84 2.95 -9.92 13.04
C ASN A 84 2.44 -11.21 12.39
N ILE A 85 3.25 -11.81 11.52
CA ILE A 85 2.82 -12.96 10.70
C ILE A 85 3.41 -14.25 11.27
N ASN A 86 2.56 -15.27 11.40
CA ASN A 86 2.97 -16.61 11.77
C ASN A 86 2.46 -17.61 10.71
N ILE A 87 3.37 -18.08 9.87
CA ILE A 87 3.07 -18.99 8.75
C ILE A 87 2.64 -20.39 9.20
N THR A 88 3.07 -20.84 10.39
CA THR A 88 2.71 -22.13 10.96
C THR A 88 1.28 -22.09 11.48
N LEU A 89 0.90 -21.01 12.16
CA LEU A 89 -0.46 -20.78 12.67
C LEU A 89 -1.41 -20.19 11.62
N LYS A 90 -0.93 -19.91 10.39
CA LYS A 90 -1.71 -19.28 9.32
C LYS A 90 -2.32 -17.94 9.75
N ARG A 91 -1.55 -17.15 10.50
CA ARG A 91 -2.05 -15.94 11.17
C ARG A 91 -1.36 -14.67 10.67
N TYR A 92 -2.16 -13.66 10.37
CA TYR A 92 -1.75 -12.25 10.36
C TYR A 92 -2.34 -11.57 11.60
N ARG A 93 -1.53 -11.12 12.54
CA ARG A 93 -2.02 -10.36 13.71
C ARG A 93 -1.72 -8.89 13.52
N LEU A 94 -2.75 -8.03 13.58
CA LEU A 94 -2.55 -6.58 13.52
C LEU A 94 -1.61 -6.15 14.64
N GLN A 95 -0.44 -5.60 14.29
CA GLN A 95 0.54 -5.11 15.24
C GLN A 95 0.31 -3.62 15.49
N GLU A 96 0.24 -2.82 14.42
CA GLU A 96 0.15 -1.37 14.50
C GLU A 96 -0.30 -0.77 13.16
N ILE A 97 -0.77 0.48 13.21
CA ILE A 97 -1.00 1.30 12.03
C ILE A 97 0.21 2.22 11.85
N VAL A 98 0.88 2.14 10.71
CA VAL A 98 2.09 2.93 10.43
C VAL A 98 1.80 4.02 9.39
N ALA A 99 2.58 5.10 9.40
CA ALA A 99 2.41 6.21 8.47
C ALA A 99 3.49 6.20 7.38
N LEU A 100 3.10 6.06 6.12
CA LEU A 100 4.03 6.00 5.00
C LEU A 100 3.78 7.13 3.99
N CYS A 101 4.82 7.61 3.31
CA CYS A 101 4.63 8.42 2.12
C CYS A 101 4.13 7.55 0.96
N PRO A 102 3.48 8.13 -0.07
CA PRO A 102 2.94 7.35 -1.18
C PRO A 102 3.98 6.49 -1.90
N LYS A 103 5.24 6.93 -2.02
CA LYS A 103 6.31 6.12 -2.62
C LYS A 103 6.60 4.87 -1.78
N CYS A 104 6.84 5.04 -0.47
CA CYS A 104 7.09 3.91 0.44
C CYS A 104 5.90 2.95 0.52
N HIS A 105 4.68 3.48 0.56
CA HIS A 105 3.48 2.66 0.62
C HIS A 105 3.26 1.84 -0.67
N ASN A 106 3.46 2.45 -1.85
CA ASN A 106 3.37 1.71 -3.11
C ASN A 106 4.53 0.72 -3.29
N TYR A 107 5.71 1.00 -2.75
CA TYR A 107 6.85 0.08 -2.78
C TYR A 107 6.57 -1.22 -2.03
N ILE A 108 6.07 -1.14 -0.78
CA ILE A 108 5.65 -2.33 -0.01
C ILE A 108 4.57 -3.13 -0.77
N HIS A 109 3.67 -2.43 -1.45
CA HIS A 109 2.66 -3.03 -2.32
C HIS A 109 3.17 -3.32 -3.74
N GLY A 110 4.39 -3.83 -3.89
CA GLY A 110 5.05 -4.07 -5.19
C GLY A 110 4.23 -4.91 -6.20
N GLY A 111 3.45 -5.88 -5.73
CA GLY A 111 2.54 -6.67 -6.57
C GLY A 111 1.41 -5.83 -7.16
N ARG A 112 0.76 -5.00 -6.33
CA ARG A 112 -0.24 -4.03 -6.79
C ARG A 112 0.38 -2.98 -7.72
N LEU A 113 1.57 -2.48 -7.39
CA LEU A 113 2.30 -1.52 -8.23
C LEU A 113 2.58 -2.09 -9.62
N THR A 114 2.97 -3.37 -9.71
CA THR A 114 3.18 -4.09 -10.96
C THR A 114 1.89 -4.19 -11.77
N ILE A 115 0.77 -4.54 -11.15
CA ILE A 115 -0.54 -4.61 -11.82
C ILE A 115 -0.94 -3.24 -12.38
N LEU A 116 -0.80 -2.16 -11.60
CA LEU A 116 -1.10 -0.80 -12.04
C LEU A 116 -0.27 -0.41 -13.28
N TYR A 117 1.01 -0.77 -13.30
CA TYR A 117 1.88 -0.52 -14.45
C TYR A 117 1.45 -1.34 -15.67
N GLN A 118 1.20 -2.64 -15.50
CA GLN A 118 0.76 -3.53 -16.59
C GLN A 118 -0.59 -3.10 -17.20
N GLN A 119 -1.48 -2.52 -16.39
CA GLN A 119 -2.76 -1.97 -16.84
C GLN A 119 -2.64 -0.57 -17.45
N GLY A 120 -1.44 0.03 -17.47
CA GLY A 120 -1.21 1.38 -17.99
C GLY A 120 -1.80 2.50 -17.12
N LEU A 121 -2.11 2.21 -15.84
CA LEU A 121 -2.67 3.18 -14.89
C LEU A 121 -1.60 4.09 -14.27
N ILE A 122 -0.34 3.67 -14.34
CA ILE A 122 0.84 4.48 -14.01
C ILE A 122 1.87 4.37 -15.14
N THR A 123 2.69 5.41 -15.29
CA THR A 123 3.73 5.42 -16.32
C THR A 123 4.94 4.57 -15.91
N LYS A 124 5.77 4.20 -16.89
CA LYS A 124 7.04 3.51 -16.63
C LYS A 124 7.96 4.31 -15.70
N GLU A 125 7.98 5.64 -15.88
CA GLU A 125 8.78 6.55 -15.07
C GLU A 125 8.31 6.55 -13.61
N GLN A 126 6.99 6.54 -13.37
CA GLN A 126 6.43 6.42 -12.03
C GLN A 126 6.77 5.08 -11.38
N TYR A 127 6.64 3.98 -12.13
CA TYR A 127 7.00 2.64 -11.67
C TYR A 127 8.48 2.55 -11.26
N ILE A 128 9.40 3.02 -12.11
CA ILE A 128 10.84 3.05 -11.83
C ILE A 128 11.14 3.95 -10.64
N LEU A 129 10.54 5.13 -10.56
CA LEU A 129 10.77 6.08 -9.48
C LEU A 129 10.39 5.50 -8.12
N ILE A 130 9.25 4.80 -8.03
CA ILE A 130 8.80 4.18 -6.77
C ILE A 130 9.75 3.04 -6.35
N ASN A 131 10.14 2.16 -7.28
CA ASN A 131 11.08 1.08 -6.99
C ASN A 131 12.45 1.62 -6.55
N ASN A 132 13.05 2.51 -7.34
CA ASN A 132 14.34 3.12 -7.00
C ASN A 132 14.31 3.86 -5.66
N TRP A 133 13.17 4.49 -5.32
CA TRP A 133 13.01 5.16 -4.03
C TRP A 133 13.08 4.17 -2.87
N GLY A 134 12.30 3.08 -2.90
CA GLY A 134 12.33 2.08 -1.84
C GLY A 134 13.69 1.37 -1.74
N ASP A 135 14.29 1.02 -2.88
CA ASP A 135 15.63 0.42 -2.93
C ASP A 135 16.67 1.36 -2.31
N THR A 136 16.58 2.66 -2.57
CA THR A 136 17.48 3.67 -1.96
C THR A 136 17.29 3.76 -0.45
N VAL A 137 16.04 3.67 0.03
CA VAL A 137 15.75 3.71 1.48
C VAL A 137 16.35 2.48 2.17
N LEU A 138 16.15 1.28 1.60
CA LEU A 138 16.71 0.04 2.11
C LEU A 138 18.25 0.05 2.07
N TYR A 139 18.83 0.45 0.93
CA TYR A 139 20.29 0.53 0.77
C TYR A 139 20.94 1.45 1.81
N LYS A 140 20.38 2.64 2.04
CA LYS A 140 20.89 3.58 3.07
C LYS A 140 20.81 3.02 4.49
N ALA A 141 19.88 2.10 4.73
CA ALA A 141 19.71 1.41 6.00
C ALA A 141 20.52 0.11 6.10
N ASN A 142 21.33 -0.22 5.10
CA ASN A 142 22.03 -1.49 4.99
C ASN A 142 21.07 -2.70 5.07
N LEU A 143 19.91 -2.59 4.43
CA LEU A 143 18.91 -3.63 4.30
C LEU A 143 18.79 -4.06 2.83
N ASN A 144 18.42 -5.32 2.62
CA ASN A 144 18.16 -5.86 1.28
C ASN A 144 16.81 -6.59 1.27
N LEU A 145 16.01 -6.34 0.22
CA LEU A 145 14.74 -7.02 0.04
C LEU A 145 14.90 -8.54 -0.07
N ASN A 146 15.99 -9.01 -0.66
CA ASN A 146 16.29 -10.44 -0.79
C ASN A 146 16.56 -11.12 0.56
N ASP A 147 16.89 -10.36 1.60
CA ASP A 147 17.11 -10.87 2.96
C ASP A 147 15.80 -10.92 3.77
N ALA A 148 14.68 -10.44 3.21
CA ALA A 148 13.40 -10.49 3.90
C ALA A 148 12.98 -11.95 4.11
N TRP A 149 12.67 -12.31 5.36
CA TRP A 149 12.42 -13.70 5.77
C TRP A 149 11.39 -14.42 4.89
N TRP A 150 10.35 -13.73 4.42
CA TRP A 150 9.28 -14.30 3.61
C TRP A 150 9.68 -14.63 2.17
N ILE A 151 10.81 -14.10 1.67
CA ILE A 151 11.38 -14.48 0.38
C ILE A 151 11.79 -15.97 0.42
N THR A 152 12.37 -16.44 1.53
CA THR A 152 12.72 -17.85 1.71
C THR A 152 11.49 -18.75 1.82
N PHE A 153 10.35 -18.22 2.28
CA PHE A 153 9.12 -18.99 2.50
C PHE A 153 8.04 -18.72 1.44
N GLN A 154 8.41 -18.22 0.26
CA GLN A 154 7.46 -17.73 -0.74
C GLN A 154 6.36 -18.75 -1.08
N ASP A 155 6.70 -20.04 -1.13
CA ASP A 155 5.73 -21.12 -1.39
C ASP A 155 4.59 -21.19 -0.37
N HIS A 156 4.88 -20.87 0.90
CA HIS A 156 3.88 -20.86 1.98
C HIS A 156 2.90 -19.69 1.85
N PHE A 157 3.21 -18.68 1.02
CA PHE A 157 2.34 -17.56 0.70
C PHE A 157 1.46 -17.81 -0.54
N PHE A 158 1.36 -19.07 -1.02
CA PHE A 158 0.37 -19.49 -2.02
C PHE A 158 -0.64 -20.49 -1.41
N PRO A 159 -1.61 -20.02 -0.59
CA PRO A 159 -2.60 -20.89 0.04
C PRO A 159 -3.40 -21.74 -0.95
N GLU A 160 -3.58 -21.26 -2.18
CA GLU A 160 -4.24 -21.97 -3.27
C GLU A 160 -3.47 -23.21 -3.75
N LYS A 161 -2.13 -23.18 -3.70
CA LYS A 161 -1.28 -24.31 -4.07
C LYS A 161 -1.13 -25.30 -2.93
N MET A 162 -1.08 -24.77 -1.70
CA MET A 162 -0.86 -25.55 -0.49
C MET A 162 -2.14 -26.18 0.07
N GLY A 163 -3.31 -25.85 -0.46
CA GLY A 163 -4.60 -26.32 0.07
C GLY A 163 -4.95 -25.72 1.44
N THR A 164 -4.31 -24.62 1.84
CA THR A 164 -4.46 -23.99 3.18
C THR A 164 -5.38 -22.78 3.18
N TRP A 165 -6.14 -22.55 2.10
CA TRP A 165 -6.96 -21.34 1.90
C TRP A 165 -7.82 -20.96 3.12
N ASN A 166 -8.56 -21.92 3.67
CA ASN A 166 -9.50 -21.72 4.77
C ASN A 166 -8.85 -21.69 6.15
N GLU A 167 -7.56 -21.97 6.25
CA GLU A 167 -6.83 -21.97 7.52
C GLU A 167 -6.34 -20.57 7.89
N TRP A 168 -6.18 -19.69 6.91
CA TRP A 168 -5.65 -18.35 7.14
C TRP A 168 -6.66 -17.41 7.77
N TYR A 169 -6.21 -16.65 8.77
CA TYR A 169 -7.01 -15.63 9.45
C TYR A 169 -6.22 -14.38 9.79
N LEU A 170 -6.97 -13.28 9.85
CA LEU A 170 -6.57 -12.02 10.43
C LEU A 170 -6.99 -12.00 11.91
N GLU A 171 -6.06 -11.67 12.81
CA GLU A 171 -6.30 -11.52 14.25
C GLU A 171 -6.23 -10.03 14.62
N ILE A 172 -7.30 -9.52 15.21
CA ILE A 172 -7.41 -8.14 15.73
C ILE A 172 -7.93 -8.23 17.15
N GLU A 173 -7.17 -7.71 18.12
CA GLU A 173 -7.55 -7.70 19.54
C GLU A 173 -7.99 -9.10 20.06
N GLY A 174 -7.30 -10.15 19.60
CA GLY A 174 -7.59 -11.54 19.95
C GLY A 174 -8.75 -12.19 19.19
N THR A 175 -9.52 -11.43 18.42
CA THR A 175 -10.61 -11.95 17.59
C THR A 175 -10.08 -12.39 16.22
N ARG A 176 -10.53 -13.57 15.75
CA ARG A 176 -10.12 -14.15 14.46
C ARG A 176 -11.16 -13.85 13.37
N TYR A 177 -10.67 -13.42 12.21
CA TYR A 177 -11.45 -13.10 11.02
C TYR A 177 -10.92 -13.90 9.83
N TYR A 178 -11.78 -14.70 9.21
CA TYR A 178 -11.44 -15.59 8.11
C TYR A 178 -11.86 -15.02 6.77
N SER A 179 -11.28 -15.59 5.70
CA SER A 179 -11.57 -15.23 4.31
C SER A 179 -13.08 -15.10 4.04
N LYS A 180 -13.45 -14.03 3.33
CA LYS A 180 -14.80 -13.87 2.77
C LYS A 180 -15.02 -14.70 1.49
N PHE A 181 -13.94 -15.22 0.91
CA PHE A 181 -13.94 -16.07 -0.28
C PHE A 181 -13.72 -17.52 0.13
N LYS A 182 -14.51 -18.45 -0.43
CA LYS A 182 -14.42 -19.88 -0.15
C LYS A 182 -13.28 -20.57 -0.88
N SER A 183 -12.82 -20.00 -2.00
CA SER A 183 -11.75 -20.55 -2.81
C SER A 183 -11.01 -19.49 -3.62
N TYR A 184 -9.92 -19.92 -4.27
CA TYR A 184 -9.15 -19.10 -5.20
C TYR A 184 -9.97 -18.65 -6.41
N GLU A 185 -10.84 -19.52 -6.93
CA GLU A 185 -11.70 -19.25 -8.09
C GLU A 185 -12.68 -18.11 -7.77
N GLU A 186 -13.31 -18.16 -6.59
CA GLU A 186 -14.22 -17.09 -6.15
C GLU A 186 -13.49 -15.75 -5.97
N TRP A 187 -12.30 -15.79 -5.37
CA TRP A 187 -11.43 -14.61 -5.26
C TRP A 187 -11.08 -14.04 -6.63
N GLN A 188 -10.70 -14.90 -7.59
CA GLN A 188 -10.32 -14.49 -8.93
C GLN A 188 -11.50 -13.88 -9.71
N GLU A 189 -12.69 -14.48 -9.59
CA GLU A 189 -13.92 -13.96 -10.20
C GLU A 189 -14.28 -12.57 -9.66
N PHE A 190 -14.15 -12.36 -8.34
CA PHE A 190 -14.41 -11.07 -7.70
C PHE A 190 -13.49 -9.94 -8.20
N TYR A 191 -12.18 -10.19 -8.21
CA TYR A 191 -11.20 -9.16 -8.61
C TYR A 191 -11.16 -8.94 -10.12
N SER A 192 -11.35 -9.98 -10.93
CA SER A 192 -11.44 -9.83 -12.40
C SER A 192 -12.65 -9.01 -12.85
N ARG A 193 -13.79 -9.09 -12.13
CA ARG A 193 -14.96 -8.24 -12.37
C ARG A 193 -14.71 -6.79 -11.93
N SER A 194 -14.04 -6.61 -10.80
CA SER A 194 -13.72 -5.29 -10.24
C SER A 194 -12.81 -4.50 -11.18
N ASP A 195 -11.75 -5.12 -11.71
CA ASP A 195 -10.84 -4.53 -12.70
C ASP A 195 -11.58 -4.05 -13.96
N ARG A 196 -12.51 -4.87 -14.48
CA ARG A 196 -13.34 -4.49 -15.65
C ARG A 196 -14.23 -3.29 -15.35
N SER A 197 -14.71 -3.14 -14.12
CA SER A 197 -15.56 -2.01 -13.73
C SER A 197 -14.77 -0.70 -13.59
N GLU A 198 -13.52 -0.76 -13.09
CA GLU A 198 -12.64 0.40 -12.99
C GLU A 198 -12.11 0.84 -14.37
N LEU A 199 -11.72 -0.11 -15.24
CA LEU A 199 -11.37 0.21 -16.64
C LEU A 199 -12.53 0.91 -17.37
N ARG A 200 -13.78 0.48 -17.15
CA ARG A 200 -14.97 1.11 -17.74
C ARG A 200 -15.19 2.54 -17.26
N LYS A 201 -14.97 2.83 -15.96
CA LYS A 201 -15.08 4.19 -15.40
C LYS A 201 -13.98 5.11 -15.93
N ASN A 202 -12.75 4.61 -16.08
CA ASN A 202 -11.64 5.40 -16.60
C ASN A 202 -11.77 5.71 -18.10
N THR A 203 -12.35 4.80 -18.89
CA THR A 203 -12.65 5.05 -20.32
C THR A 203 -13.82 6.02 -20.54
N THR A 204 -14.80 6.06 -19.63
CA THR A 204 -15.87 7.07 -19.72
C THR A 204 -15.39 8.47 -19.34
N THR A 205 -14.43 8.56 -18.41
CA THR A 205 -13.85 9.83 -17.96
C THR A 205 -12.91 10.41 -19.03
N SER A 206 -12.07 9.59 -19.67
CA SER A 206 -11.19 10.04 -20.76
C SER A 206 -11.92 10.46 -22.04
N ASN A 207 -13.13 9.92 -22.30
CA ASN A 207 -13.97 10.34 -23.43
C ASN A 207 -14.73 11.65 -23.19
N ARG A 208 -14.92 12.08 -21.93
CA ARG A 208 -15.47 13.41 -21.63
C ARG A 208 -14.43 14.51 -21.83
N ASP A 209 -13.16 14.25 -21.50
CA ASP A 209 -12.07 15.21 -21.68
C ASP A 209 -11.63 15.38 -23.15
N ARG A 210 -11.97 14.43 -24.04
CA ARG A 210 -11.72 14.56 -25.49
C ARG A 210 -12.81 15.34 -26.23
N ARG A 211 -14.05 15.41 -25.72
CA ARG A 211 -15.15 16.15 -26.37
C ARG A 211 -15.14 17.65 -26.07
N SER A 212 -14.33 18.13 -25.13
CA SER A 212 -14.17 19.56 -24.82
C SER A 212 -13.04 20.27 -25.59
N ARG A 213 -12.27 19.55 -26.43
CA ARG A 213 -11.18 20.10 -27.25
C ARG A 213 -11.43 20.12 -28.76
N SER A 214 -12.64 19.82 -29.21
CA SER A 214 -13.02 19.92 -30.63
C SER A 214 -14.33 20.70 -30.76
N GLY A 215 -14.24 22.03 -30.72
CA GLY A 215 -15.38 22.91 -30.95
C GLY A 215 -14.94 24.34 -31.20
N SER A 216 -15.31 24.85 -32.38
CA SER A 216 -15.24 26.24 -32.87
C SER A 216 -13.87 26.83 -33.25
N HIS A 217 -13.42 26.53 -34.48
CA HIS A 217 -13.26 27.60 -35.48
C HIS A 217 -14.62 27.77 -36.16
N PRO A 218 -15.06 29.03 -36.38
CA PRO A 218 -15.12 29.48 -37.77
C PRO A 218 -14.74 30.96 -37.98
N ASP A 219 -14.27 31.17 -39.21
CA ASP A 219 -14.12 32.38 -40.05
C ASP A 219 -13.22 33.54 -39.59
#